data_AF-A0A918RGC6-F1
#
_entry.id   AF-A0A918RGC6-F1
#
_cell.length_a   1.000
_cell.length_b   1.000
_cell.length_c   1.000
_cell.angle_alpha   90.00
_cell.angle_beta   90.00
_cell.angle_gamma   90.00
#
_symmetry.space_group_name_H-M   'P 1'
#
loop_
_entity.id
_entity.type
_entity.pdbx_description
1 polymer ?
#
loop_
_entity_poly.entity_id
_entity_poly.type
_entity_poly.pdbx_seq_one_letter_code
_entity_poly.pdbx_strand_id
1 'polypeptide(L)'
;MLRLEAKWFYRMLLLTVLSIGSYVVLQPQYNFSHWMPHRALRSVGVPYDAILWFEQNADIALHLLGGLFITALLYASNLPLLKQSAAKVLACTVGLCLLAEILQLGVGRNVELKDLLLGISGSFMAYLTIKQKKKINRHHTRTY
;
A
#
# COMPACT_ATOMS: atom_id res chain seq x y z
N MET A 1 13.69 -24.55 4.01
CA MET A 1 12.69 -24.05 4.99
C MET A 1 12.55 -22.53 4.98
N LEU A 2 13.60 -21.75 5.29
CA LEU A 2 13.54 -20.27 5.44
C LEU A 2 12.85 -19.48 4.31
N ARG A 3 13.02 -19.87 3.04
CA ARG A 3 12.37 -19.19 1.89
C ARG A 3 10.87 -19.45 1.76
N LEU A 4 10.36 -20.55 2.32
CA LEU A 4 8.93 -20.89 2.31
C LEU A 4 8.23 -20.15 3.46
N GLU A 5 8.83 -20.14 4.64
CA GLU A 5 8.36 -19.40 5.82
C GLU A 5 8.23 -17.90 5.53
N ALA A 6 9.24 -17.30 4.88
CA ALA A 6 9.19 -15.89 4.47
C ALA A 6 8.01 -15.59 3.52
N LYS A 7 7.68 -16.49 2.59
CA LYS A 7 6.54 -16.29 1.67
C LYS A 7 5.21 -16.33 2.42
N TRP A 8 5.05 -17.27 3.35
CA TRP A 8 3.86 -17.36 4.19
C TRP A 8 3.70 -16.15 5.07
N PHE A 9 4.79 -15.64 5.66
CA PHE A 9 4.77 -14.38 6.39
C PHE A 9 4.21 -13.23 5.55
N TYR A 10 4.73 -13.02 4.33
CA TYR A 10 4.21 -11.95 3.44
C TYR A 10 2.76 -12.15 3.02
N ARG A 11 2.31 -13.41 2.87
CA ARG A 11 0.90 -13.72 2.57
C ARG A 11 0.00 -13.39 3.76
N MET A 12 0.39 -13.78 4.97
CA MET A 12 -0.36 -13.45 6.18
C MET A 12 -0.40 -11.94 6.39
N LEU A 13 0.74 -11.25 6.25
CA LEU A 13 0.79 -9.80 6.35
C LEU A 13 -0.08 -9.12 5.29
N LEU A 14 -0.03 -9.59 4.04
CA LEU A 14 -0.89 -9.09 2.97
C LEU A 14 -2.38 -9.28 3.31
N LEU A 15 -2.76 -10.46 3.80
CA LEU A 15 -4.15 -10.73 4.21
C LEU A 15 -4.57 -9.79 5.34
N THR A 16 -3.74 -9.61 6.37
CA THR A 16 -4.02 -8.67 7.47
C THR A 16 -4.20 -7.25 6.96
N VAL A 17 -3.30 -6.76 6.11
CA VAL A 17 -3.35 -5.40 5.54
C VAL A 17 -4.60 -5.22 4.68
N LEU A 18 -4.93 -6.20 3.83
CA LEU A 18 -6.12 -6.14 3.00
C LEU A 18 -7.40 -6.20 3.85
N SER A 19 -7.47 -7.05 4.87
CA SER A 19 -8.63 -7.12 5.76
C SER A 19 -8.86 -5.82 6.54
N ILE A 20 -7.79 -5.25 7.10
CA ILE A 20 -7.87 -3.96 7.80
C ILE A 20 -8.27 -2.85 6.81
N GLY A 21 -7.61 -2.81 5.64
CA GLY A 21 -7.91 -1.83 4.59
C GLY A 21 -9.35 -1.91 4.11
N SER A 22 -9.86 -3.12 3.85
CA SER A 22 -11.26 -3.33 3.45
C SER A 22 -12.24 -2.87 4.53
N TYR A 23 -11.96 -3.13 5.81
CA TYR A 23 -12.78 -2.63 6.91
C TYR A 23 -12.82 -1.09 6.91
N VAL A 24 -11.67 -0.43 6.77
CA VAL A 24 -11.54 1.04 6.74
C VAL A 24 -12.27 1.65 5.55
N VAL A 25 -12.10 1.08 4.36
CA VAL A 25 -12.74 1.53 3.10
C VAL A 25 -14.26 1.54 3.20
N LEU A 26 -14.84 0.58 3.94
CA LEU A 26 -16.29 0.43 4.12
C LEU A 26 -16.87 1.30 5.25
N GLN A 27 -16.04 2.05 5.99
CA GLN A 27 -16.53 2.96 7.01
C GLN A 27 -17.04 4.27 6.37
N PRO A 28 -18.31 4.67 6.61
CA PRO A 28 -18.90 5.88 6.00
C PRO A 28 -18.22 7.19 6.42
N GLN A 29 -17.58 7.23 7.60
CA GLN A 29 -16.99 8.44 8.20
C GLN A 29 -15.63 8.19 8.85
N TYR A 30 -14.81 7.30 8.29
CA TYR A 30 -13.47 7.10 8.86
C TYR A 30 -12.59 8.34 8.59
N ASN A 31 -11.94 8.83 9.64
CA ASN A 31 -11.02 9.96 9.62
C ASN A 31 -9.78 9.57 10.46
N PHE A 32 -8.60 9.48 9.83
CA PHE A 32 -7.37 9.06 10.51
C PHE A 32 -6.95 9.99 11.63
N SER A 33 -7.35 11.27 11.60
CA SER A 33 -7.01 12.22 12.68
C SER A 33 -7.51 11.75 14.05
N HIS A 34 -8.65 11.06 14.11
CA HIS A 34 -9.18 10.50 15.37
C HIS A 34 -8.36 9.33 15.92
N TRP A 35 -7.56 8.67 15.08
CA TRP A 35 -6.70 7.55 15.48
C TRP A 35 -5.26 8.00 15.71
N MET A 36 -4.94 9.27 15.49
CA MET A 36 -3.60 9.79 15.72
C MET A 36 -3.29 9.80 17.22
N PRO A 37 -2.14 9.23 17.66
CA PRO A 37 -1.83 9.17 19.08
C PRO A 37 -1.21 10.49 19.56
N HIS A 38 -2.00 11.58 19.65
CA HIS A 38 -1.50 12.94 19.98
C HIS A 38 -0.67 12.99 21.26
N ARG A 39 -1.01 12.19 22.26
CA ARG A 39 -0.26 12.15 23.54
C ARG A 39 1.12 11.54 23.33
N ALA A 40 1.23 10.46 22.56
CA ALA A 40 2.51 9.83 22.25
C ALA A 40 3.38 10.75 21.37
N LEU A 41 2.80 11.37 20.34
CA LEU A 41 3.51 12.29 19.46
C LEU A 41 4.05 13.51 20.21
N ARG A 42 3.23 14.09 21.11
CA ARG A 42 3.69 15.17 22.00
C ARG A 42 4.78 14.69 22.98
N SER A 43 4.67 13.47 23.50
CA SER A 43 5.67 12.94 24.45
C SER A 43 7.05 12.71 23.83
N VAL A 44 7.12 12.46 22.52
CA VAL A 44 8.39 12.35 21.78
C VAL A 44 8.84 13.67 21.14
N GLY A 45 8.20 14.79 21.51
CA GLY A 45 8.62 16.13 21.10
C GLY A 45 8.19 16.54 19.69
N VAL A 46 7.19 15.89 19.08
CA VAL A 46 6.67 16.34 17.76
C VAL A 46 5.98 17.70 17.92
N PRO A 47 6.38 18.74 17.16
CA PRO A 47 5.75 20.05 17.21
C PRO A 47 4.26 19.99 16.84
N TYR A 48 3.43 20.85 17.44
CA TYR A 48 2.00 20.89 17.17
C TYR A 48 1.68 21.13 15.69
N ASP A 49 2.43 22.02 15.03
CA ASP A 49 2.25 22.31 13.60
C ASP A 49 2.49 21.08 12.73
N ALA A 50 3.46 20.23 13.10
CA ALA A 50 3.71 18.97 12.41
C ALA A 50 2.57 17.97 12.64
N ILE A 51 2.03 17.89 13.86
CA ILE A 51 0.86 17.05 14.17
C ILE A 51 -0.34 17.50 13.32
N LEU A 52 -0.61 18.81 13.27
CA LEU A 52 -1.72 19.37 12.50
C LEU A 52 -1.54 19.11 10.99
N TRP A 53 -0.31 19.26 10.50
CA TRP A 53 0.04 18.92 9.12
C TRP A 53 -0.22 17.45 8.83
N PHE A 54 0.14 16.53 9.74
CA PHE A 54 -0.17 15.12 9.59
C PHE A 54 -1.68 14.86 9.58
N GLU A 55 -2.49 15.53 10.40
CA GLU A 55 -3.95 15.33 10.39
C GLU A 55 -4.56 15.68 9.03
N GLN A 56 -4.06 16.76 8.42
CA GLN A 56 -4.57 17.27 7.14
C GLN A 56 -4.07 16.46 5.93
N ASN A 57 -2.94 15.76 6.07
CA ASN A 57 -2.26 15.09 4.95
C ASN A 57 -2.09 13.58 5.15
N ALA A 58 -2.58 13.00 6.26
CA ALA A 58 -2.46 11.57 6.55
C ALA A 58 -3.09 10.73 5.43
N ASP A 59 -4.27 11.12 4.95
CA ASP A 59 -4.97 10.40 3.89
C ASP A 59 -4.14 10.36 2.60
N ILE A 60 -3.52 11.48 2.22
CA ILE A 60 -2.60 11.57 1.06
C ILE A 60 -1.46 10.56 1.21
N ALA A 61 -0.81 10.55 2.38
CA ALA A 61 0.31 9.65 2.65
C ALA A 61 -0.15 8.19 2.63
N LEU A 62 -1.34 7.89 3.15
CA LEU A 62 -1.89 6.53 3.20
C LEU A 62 -2.27 5.99 1.83
N HIS A 63 -2.82 6.81 0.95
CA HIS A 63 -3.07 6.38 -0.43
C HIS A 63 -1.77 6.10 -1.18
N LEU A 64 -0.79 7.01 -1.11
CA LEU A 64 0.50 6.83 -1.76
C LEU A 64 1.29 5.62 -1.20
N LEU A 65 1.46 5.58 0.12
CA LEU A 65 2.20 4.51 0.80
C LEU A 65 1.44 3.18 0.73
N GLY A 66 0.11 3.20 0.77
CA GLY A 66 -0.73 2.02 0.63
C GLY A 66 -0.52 1.36 -0.73
N GLY A 67 -0.58 2.12 -1.82
CA GLY A 67 -0.31 1.61 -3.17
C GLY A 67 1.10 1.02 -3.30
N LEU A 68 2.11 1.70 -2.76
CA LEU A 68 3.50 1.23 -2.73
C LEU A 68 3.62 -0.09 -1.95
N PHE A 69 3.06 -0.13 -0.74
CA PHE A 69 3.21 -1.25 0.19
C PHE A 69 2.44 -2.49 -0.28
N ILE A 70 1.20 -2.34 -0.75
CA ILE A 70 0.40 -3.43 -1.30
C ILE A 70 1.10 -4.05 -2.52
N THR A 71 1.64 -3.23 -3.42
CA THR A 71 2.40 -3.71 -4.59
C THR A 71 3.62 -4.53 -4.15
N ALA A 72 4.37 -4.03 -3.18
CA ALA A 72 5.55 -4.71 -2.65
C ALA A 72 5.19 -6.06 -2.00
N LEU A 73 4.13 -6.09 -1.19
CA LEU A 73 3.63 -7.31 -0.54
C LEU A 73 3.07 -8.33 -1.53
N LEU A 74 2.30 -7.90 -2.53
CA LEU A 74 1.80 -8.78 -3.60
C LEU A 74 2.95 -9.41 -4.39
N TYR A 75 4.03 -8.65 -4.63
CA TYR A 75 5.21 -9.19 -5.27
C TYR A 75 5.98 -10.17 -4.36
N ALA A 76 6.20 -9.81 -3.09
CA ALA A 76 6.97 -10.62 -2.13
C ALA A 76 6.25 -11.91 -1.71
N SER A 77 4.93 -11.88 -1.59
CA SER A 77 4.07 -13.03 -1.24
C SER A 77 4.09 -14.16 -2.27
N ASN A 78 4.57 -13.87 -3.49
CA ASN A 78 4.72 -14.85 -4.56
C ASN A 78 3.42 -15.65 -4.77
N LEU A 79 2.31 -14.94 -4.96
CA LEU A 79 1.03 -15.56 -5.26
C LEU A 79 1.09 -16.27 -6.61
N PRO A 80 0.66 -17.55 -6.70
CA PRO A 80 0.71 -18.30 -7.95
C PRO A 80 0.00 -17.61 -9.12
N LEU A 81 -1.13 -16.95 -8.85
CA LEU A 81 -1.93 -16.21 -9.83
C LEU A 81 -1.12 -15.10 -10.54
N LEU A 82 -0.24 -14.42 -9.79
CA LEU A 82 0.54 -13.28 -10.29
C LEU A 82 1.85 -13.69 -10.97
N LYS A 83 2.27 -14.97 -10.84
CA LYS A 83 3.48 -15.56 -11.45
C LYS A 83 4.75 -14.71 -11.26
N GLN A 84 4.86 -13.96 -10.17
CA GLN A 84 5.91 -12.94 -9.93
C GLN A 84 6.15 -11.95 -11.08
N SER A 85 5.15 -11.71 -11.93
CA SER A 85 5.25 -10.71 -12.97
C SER A 85 4.99 -9.34 -12.36
N ALA A 86 5.99 -8.46 -12.41
CA ALA A 86 5.87 -7.10 -11.87
C ALA A 86 4.72 -6.33 -12.53
N ALA A 87 4.49 -6.54 -13.83
CA ALA A 87 3.37 -5.94 -14.55
C ALA A 87 2.01 -6.47 -14.07
N LYS A 88 1.89 -7.77 -13.80
CA LYS A 88 0.64 -8.34 -13.25
C LYS A 88 0.36 -7.87 -11.84
N VAL A 89 1.40 -7.74 -11.02
CA VAL A 89 1.29 -7.19 -9.65
C VAL A 89 0.84 -5.73 -9.69
N LEU A 90 1.42 -4.92 -10.58
CA LEU A 90 1.00 -3.54 -10.80
C LEU A 90 -0.48 -3.48 -11.22
N ALA A 91 -0.86 -4.22 -12.26
CA ALA A 91 -2.25 -4.26 -12.74
C ALA A 91 -3.24 -4.72 -11.65
N CYS A 92 -2.85 -5.72 -10.85
CA CYS A 92 -3.64 -6.17 -9.71
C CYS A 92 -3.82 -5.07 -8.67
N THR A 93 -2.75 -4.32 -8.35
CA THR A 93 -2.82 -3.24 -7.35
C THR A 93 -3.68 -2.09 -7.85
N VAL A 94 -3.52 -1.68 -9.11
CA VAL A 94 -4.38 -0.68 -9.76
C VAL A 94 -5.85 -1.12 -9.72
N GLY A 95 -6.13 -2.40 -10.01
CA GLY A 95 -7.47 -2.96 -9.89
C GLY A 95 -8.03 -2.91 -8.47
N LEU A 96 -7.19 -3.16 -7.45
CA LEU A 96 -7.59 -3.03 -6.04
C LEU A 96 -7.88 -1.57 -5.65
N CYS A 97 -7.09 -0.61 -6.14
CA CYS A 97 -7.35 0.82 -5.92
C CYS A 97 -8.70 1.23 -6.54
N LEU A 98 -8.97 0.82 -7.78
CA LEU A 98 -10.26 1.08 -8.44
C LEU A 98 -11.43 0.42 -7.69
N LEU A 99 -11.25 -0.83 -7.24
CA LEU A 99 -12.26 -1.53 -6.47
C LEU A 99 -12.56 -0.81 -5.15
N ALA A 100 -11.55 -0.25 -4.48
CA ALA A 100 -11.75 0.51 -3.25
C ALA A 100 -12.64 1.75 -3.46
N GLU A 101 -12.41 2.51 -4.54
CA GLU A 101 -13.25 3.67 -4.91
C GLU A 101 -14.71 3.26 -5.19
N ILE A 102 -14.91 2.14 -5.91
CA ILE A 102 -16.24 1.60 -6.19
C ILE A 102 -16.95 1.17 -4.90
N LEU A 103 -16.22 0.56 -3.96
CA LEU A 103 -16.77 0.18 -2.66
C LEU A 103 -17.10 1.40 -1.79
N GLN A 104 -16.28 2.44 -1.83
CA GLN A 104 -16.53 3.72 -1.17
C GLN A 104 -17.80 4.39 -1.68
N LEU A 105 -18.00 4.41 -3.00
CA LEU A 105 -19.26 4.83 -3.62
C LEU A 105 -20.46 4.06 -3.06
N GLY A 106 -20.33 2.74 -2.92
CA GLY A 106 -21.39 1.87 -2.40
C GLY A 106 -21.81 2.18 -0.96
N VAL A 107 -20.92 2.75 -0.15
CA VAL A 107 -21.21 3.16 1.25
C VAL A 107 -21.53 4.65 1.39
N GLY A 108 -21.74 5.36 0.27
CA GLY A 108 -22.15 6.76 0.25
C GLY A 108 -21.00 7.77 0.33
N ARG A 109 -19.75 7.35 0.08
CA ARG A 109 -18.60 8.26 -0.05
C ARG A 109 -18.42 8.72 -1.50
N ASN A 110 -17.82 9.89 -1.67
CA ASN A 110 -17.46 10.40 -2.99
C ASN A 110 -16.23 9.68 -3.55
N VAL A 111 -16.16 9.54 -4.88
CA VAL A 111 -14.94 9.12 -5.57
C VAL A 111 -13.95 10.28 -5.56
N GLU A 112 -12.80 10.07 -4.95
CA GLU A 112 -11.72 11.05 -4.95
C GLU A 112 -10.65 10.64 -5.93
N LEU A 113 -10.69 11.21 -7.14
CA LEU A 113 -9.70 10.89 -8.19
C LEU A 113 -8.25 11.11 -7.70
N LYS A 114 -8.04 12.06 -6.79
CA LYS A 114 -6.74 12.30 -6.16
C LYS A 114 -6.25 11.05 -5.41
N ASP A 115 -7.09 10.43 -4.60
CA ASP A 115 -6.77 9.28 -3.77
C ASP A 115 -6.45 8.05 -4.63
N LEU A 116 -7.24 7.83 -5.69
CA LEU A 116 -6.97 6.84 -6.71
C LEU A 116 -5.61 7.06 -7.39
N LEU A 117 -5.34 8.29 -7.85
CA LEU A 117 -4.09 8.62 -8.55
C LEU A 117 -2.86 8.48 -7.63
N LEU A 118 -2.99 8.81 -6.35
CA LEU A 118 -1.92 8.62 -5.36
C LEU A 118 -1.65 7.12 -5.15
N GLY A 119 -2.69 6.30 -5.00
CA GLY A 119 -2.55 4.84 -4.92
C GLY A 119 -1.86 4.24 -6.14
N ILE A 120 -2.27 4.66 -7.34
CA ILE A 120 -1.64 4.24 -8.60
C ILE A 120 -0.17 4.70 -8.66
N SER A 121 0.11 5.94 -8.28
CA SER A 121 1.49 6.49 -8.28
C SER A 121 2.40 5.70 -7.35
N GLY A 122 1.95 5.41 -6.13
CA GLY A 122 2.69 4.57 -5.17
C GLY A 122 2.96 3.18 -5.71
N SER A 123 1.95 2.56 -6.36
CA SER A 123 2.10 1.25 -6.99
C SER A 123 3.15 1.26 -8.11
N PHE A 124 3.22 2.35 -8.88
CA PHE A 124 4.19 2.51 -9.96
C PHE A 124 5.62 2.65 -9.41
N MET A 125 5.81 3.39 -8.32
CA MET A 125 7.11 3.50 -7.64
C MET A 125 7.64 2.13 -7.19
N ALA A 126 6.78 1.31 -6.57
CA ALA A 126 7.13 -0.06 -6.19
C ALA A 126 7.46 -0.93 -7.41
N TYR A 127 6.66 -0.84 -8.47
CA TYR A 127 6.90 -1.56 -9.73
C TYR A 127 8.26 -1.24 -10.34
N LEU A 128 8.63 0.04 -10.43
CA LEU A 128 9.93 0.48 -10.97
C LEU A 128 11.08 -0.10 -10.14
N THR A 129 10.98 -0.04 -8.82
CA THR A 129 11.97 -0.59 -7.89
C THR A 129 12.16 -2.09 -8.10
N ILE A 130 11.05 -2.85 -8.23
CA ILE A 130 11.07 -4.28 -8.50
C ILE A 130 11.74 -4.58 -9.85
N LYS A 131 11.40 -3.82 -10.89
CA LYS A 131 11.94 -3.99 -12.25
C LYS A 131 13.45 -3.72 -12.29
N GLN A 132 13.90 -2.64 -11.64
CA GLN A 132 15.31 -2.29 -11.55
C GLN A 132 16.10 -3.39 -10.83
N LYS A 133 15.61 -3.89 -9.69
CA LYS A 133 16.24 -4.99 -8.94
C LYS A 133 16.35 -6.28 -9.77
N LYS A 134 15.31 -6.63 -10.54
CA LYS A 134 15.39 -7.78 -11.47
C LYS A 134 16.44 -7.59 -12.56
N LYS A 135 16.58 -6.37 -13.10
CA LYS A 135 17.58 -6.05 -14.13
C LYS A 135 19.00 -6.25 -13.57
N ILE A 136 19.28 -5.72 -12.39
CA ILE A 136 20.58 -5.84 -11.71
C ILE A 136 20.94 -7.32 -11.50
N ASN A 137 20.02 -8.10 -10.93
CA ASN A 137 20.28 -9.52 -10.67
C ASN A 137 20.58 -10.31 -11.95
N ARG A 138 19.88 -10.02 -13.06
CA ARG A 138 20.13 -10.68 -14.36
C ARG A 138 21.51 -10.34 -14.95
N HIS A 139 21.99 -9.11 -14.77
CA HIS A 139 23.34 -8.74 -15.21
C HIS A 139 24.41 -9.45 -14.39
N HIS A 140 24.22 -9.53 -13.07
CA HIS A 140 25.15 -10.24 -12.18
C HIS A 140 25.26 -11.73 -12.53
N THR A 141 24.15 -12.41 -12.82
CA THR A 141 24.18 -13.84 -13.24
C THR A 141 24.76 -14.08 -14.64
N ARG A 142 25.01 -13.04 -15.44
CA ARG A 142 25.66 -13.18 -16.77
C ARG A 142 27.17 -12.93 -16.73
N THR A 143 27.67 -12.34 -15.65
CA THR A 143 29.09 -12.00 -15.47
C THR A 143 29.88 -13.06 -14.70
N TYR A 144 29.21 -14.12 -14.25
CA TYR A 144 29.78 -15.33 -13.64
C TYR A 144 29.19 -16.56 -14.33
#